data_AF-A0A5Q4DH37-F1
#
_entry.id   AF-A0A5Q4DH37-F1
#
_cell.length_a   1.000
_cell.length_b   1.000
_cell.length_c   1.000
_cell.angle_alpha   90.00
_cell.angle_beta   90.00
_cell.angle_gamma   90.00
#
_symmetry.space_group_name_H-M   'P 1'
#
loop_
_entity.id
_entity.type
_entity.pdbx_description
1 polymer ?
#
loop_
_entity_poly.entity_id
_entity_poly.type
_entity_poly.pdbx_seq_one_letter_code
_entity_poly.pdbx_strand_id
1 'polypeptide(L)' 'MYVRVSKSGNRSYLQIVEGYRDDVGRVKQKVIANLGRLDKMGEKDLSALIHGLQRAIGRPETLPEPPKFDTAKA' A
#
# COMPACT_ATOMS: atom_id res chain seq x y z
N MET A 1 7.48 -2.21 6.26
CA MET A 1 6.15 -1.59 6.26
C MET A 1 5.42 -2.01 4.99
N TYR A 2 4.11 -2.26 5.04
CA TYR A 2 3.29 -2.61 3.86
C TYR A 2 1.85 -2.15 4.06
N VAL A 3 1.08 -2.09 2.96
CA VAL A 3 -0.35 -1.79 2.99
C VAL A 3 -1.14 -3.08 3.11
N ARG A 4 -2.09 -3.13 4.04
CA ARG A 4 -3.01 -4.27 4.26
C ARG A 4 -4.45 -3.81 4.09
N VAL A 5 -5.27 -4.64 3.44
CA VAL A 5 -6.73 -4.49 3.48
C VAL A 5 -7.30 -5.39 4.57
N SER A 6 -7.95 -4.79 5.57
CA SER A 6 -8.64 -5.52 6.64
C SER A 6 -10.14 -5.48 6.41
N LYS A 7 -10.83 -6.61 6.58
CA LYS A 7 -12.29 -6.72 6.41
C LYS A 7 -12.97 -6.81 7.77
N SER A 8 -14.10 -6.11 7.93
CA SER A 8 -14.97 -6.18 9.10
C SER A 8 -16.42 -6.10 8.64
N GLY A 9 -17.13 -7.24 8.70
CA GLY A 9 -18.45 -7.38 8.10
C GLY A 9 -18.43 -7.02 6.61
N ASN A 10 -19.30 -6.10 6.20
CA ASN A 10 -19.38 -5.62 4.83
C ASN A 10 -18.47 -4.41 4.52
N ARG A 11 -17.46 -4.15 5.37
CA ARG A 11 -16.56 -2.99 5.23
C ARG A 11 -15.12 -3.46 5.03
N SER A 12 -14.37 -2.74 4.21
CA SER A 12 -12.93 -2.94 4.03
C SER A 12 -12.18 -1.67 4.44
N TYR A 13 -11.05 -1.83 5.10
CA TYR A 13 -10.22 -0.73 5.61
C TYR A 13 -8.80 -0.84 5.08
N LEU A 14 -8.25 0.29 4.65
CA LEU A 14 -6.86 0.39 4.21
C LEU A 14 -5.97 0.72 5.40
N GLN A 15 -4.97 -0.11 5.69
CA GLN A 15 -4.08 0.04 6.83
C GLN A 15 -2.63 0.05 6.40
N ILE A 16 -1.81 0.84 7.08
CA ILE A 16 -0.34 0.74 7.00
C ILE A 16 0.12 -0.09 8.19
N VAL A 17 0.87 -1.15 7.90
CA VAL A 17 1.37 -2.12 8.87
C VAL A 17 2.88 -2.12 8.84
N GLU A 18 3.48 -2.14 10.02
CA GLU A 18 4.92 -2.29 10.21
C GLU A 18 5.23 -3.59 10.94
N GLY A 19 6.28 -4.28 10.49
CA GLY A 19 6.84 -5.42 11.19
C GLY A 19 7.93 -4.94 12.15
N TYR A 20 7.95 -5.48 13.37
CA TYR A 20 8.95 -5.17 14.40
C TYR A 20 9.30 -6.44 15.18
N ARG A 21 10.37 -6.40 15.97
CA ARG A 21 10.68 -7.47 16.93
C ARG A 21 10.37 -6.97 18.34
N ASP A 22 9.74 -7.82 19.16
CA ASP A 22 9.57 -7.53 20.58
C ASP A 22 10.87 -7.77 21.37
N ASP A 23 10.84 -7.45 22.67
CA ASP A 23 11.99 -7.56 23.56
C ASP A 23 12.53 -9.00 23.70
N VAL A 24 11.72 -10.01 23.32
CA VAL A 24 12.08 -11.43 23.33
C VAL A 24 12.52 -11.90 21.92
N GLY A 25 12.67 -10.98 20.97
CA GLY A 25 13.12 -11.24 19.61
C GLY A 25 12.05 -11.82 18.67
N ARG A 26 10.78 -11.92 19.10
CA ARG A 26 9.70 -12.48 18.27
C ARG A 26 9.25 -11.45 17.23
N VAL A 27 9.10 -11.89 15.98
CA VAL A 27 8.58 -11.05 14.91
C VAL A 27 7.09 -10.78 15.13
N LYS A 28 6.72 -9.51 15.21
CA LYS A 28 5.34 -9.03 15.38
C LYS A 28 4.99 -8.00 14.32
N GLN A 29 3.70 -7.74 14.19
CA GLN A 29 3.15 -6.72 13.30
C GLN A 29 2.36 -5.71 14.12
N LYS A 30 2.44 -4.44 13.74
CA LYS A 30 1.65 -3.35 14.33
C LYS A 30 1.00 -2.55 13.22
N VAL A 31 -0.29 -2.25 13.37
CA VAL A 31 -0.97 -1.25 12.54
C VAL A 31 -0.50 0.11 13.00
N ILE A 32 0.19 0.84 12.14
CA ILE A 32 0.71 2.18 12.46
C ILE A 32 -0.24 3.28 11.99
N ALA A 33 -1.08 3.00 10.98
CA ALA A 33 -2.14 3.91 10.55
C ALA A 33 -3.32 3.12 9.97
N ASN A 34 -4.54 3.57 10.27
CA ASN A 34 -5.75 3.18 9.55
C ASN A 34 -6.17 4.36 8.68
N LEU A 35 -6.09 4.21 7.37
CA LEU A 35 -6.35 5.27 6.39
C LEU A 35 -7.84 5.46 6.13
N GLY A 36 -8.69 4.57 6.64
CA GLY A 36 -10.14 4.64 6.51
C GLY A 36 -10.72 3.53 5.64
N ARG A 37 -11.99 3.70 5.26
CA ARG A 37 -12.76 2.71 4.50
C ARG A 37 -12.34 2.70 3.04
N LEU A 38 -11.77 1.58 2.60
CA LEU A 38 -11.37 1.38 1.20
C LEU A 38 -12.57 1.39 0.26
N ASP A 39 -13.72 0.87 0.71
CA ASP A 39 -14.96 0.86 -0.08
C ASP A 39 -15.57 2.26 -0.27
N LYS A 40 -15.06 3.27 0.42
CA LYS A 40 -15.43 4.68 0.25
C LYS A 40 -14.36 5.51 -0.46
N MET A 41 -13.23 4.92 -0.84
CA MET A 41 -12.15 5.61 -1.54
C MET A 41 -12.28 5.36 -3.03
N GLY A 42 -12.33 6.45 -3.80
CA GLY A 42 -12.31 6.38 -5.26
C GLY A 42 -10.88 6.34 -5.80
N GLU A 43 -10.77 6.15 -7.12
CA GLU A 43 -9.50 6.21 -7.84
C GLU A 43 -8.74 7.52 -7.59
N LYS A 44 -9.46 8.65 -7.52
CA LYS A 44 -8.87 9.98 -7.24
C LYS A 44 -8.21 10.04 -5.86
N ASP A 45 -8.86 9.49 -4.83
CA ASP A 45 -8.34 9.51 -3.45
C ASP A 45 -7.06 8.67 -3.34
N LEU A 46 -7.10 7.47 -3.93
CA LEU A 46 -5.95 6.56 -3.94
C LEU A 46 -4.79 7.10 -4.78
N SER A 47 -5.08 7.71 -5.92
CA SER A 47 -4.06 8.33 -6.77
C SER A 47 -3.38 9.50 -6.05
N ALA A 48 -4.14 10.36 -5.37
CA ALA A 48 -3.60 11.44 -4.57
C ALA A 48 -2.69 10.93 -3.43
N LEU A 49 -3.08 9.84 -2.77
CA LEU A 49 -2.26 9.19 -1.75
C LEU A 49 -0.94 8.65 -2.34
N ILE A 50 -1.02 7.93 -3.47
CA ILE A 50 0.16 7.37 -4.16
C ILE A 50 1.11 8.49 -4.59
N HIS A 51 0.60 9.54 -5.22
CA HIS A 51 1.42 10.68 -5.66
C HIS A 51 2.04 11.43 -4.47
N GLY A 52 1.30 11.59 -3.37
CA GLY A 52 1.83 12.17 -2.13
C GLY A 52 3.00 11.35 -1.55
N LEU A 53 2.88 10.02 -1.56
CA LEU A 53 3.96 9.13 -1.11
C LEU A 53 5.17 9.15 -2.05
N GLN A 54 4.97 9.20 -3.37
CA GLN A 54 6.06 9.36 -4.34
C GLN A 54 6.79 10.69 -4.13
N ARG A 55 6.05 11.79 -3.95
CA ARG A 55 6.61 13.12 -3.71
C ARG A 55 7.43 13.17 -2.42
N ALA A 56 6.99 12.50 -1.35
CA ALA A 56 7.69 12.47 -0.08
C ALA A 56 9.11 11.86 -0.15
N ILE A 57 9.36 10.99 -1.13
CA ILE A 57 10.67 10.36 -1.37
C ILE A 57 11.41 10.91 -2.59
N GLY A 58 10.90 11.99 -3.20
CA GLY A 58 11.49 12.58 -4.41
C GLY A 58 11.37 11.70 -5.67
N ARG A 59 10.42 10.76 -5.70
CA ARG A 59 10.15 9.92 -6.87
C ARG A 59 9.24 10.68 -7.84
N PRO A 60 9.52 10.67 -9.16
CA PRO A 60 8.63 11.30 -10.13
C PRO A 60 7.24 10.64 -10.10
N GLU A 61 6.19 11.43 -10.35
CA GLU A 61 4.78 11.00 -10.34
C GLU A 61 4.42 10.02 -11.47
N THR A 62 5.41 9.53 -12.22
CA THR A 62 5.21 8.58 -13.32
C THR A 62 4.83 7.21 -12.75
N LEU A 63 3.67 6.69 -13.17
CA LEU A 63 3.36 5.27 -13.04
C LEU A 63 4.50 4.46 -13.69
N PRO A 64 5.01 3.41 -13.04
CA PRO A 64 5.98 2.52 -13.71
C PRO A 64 5.33 1.98 -14.98
N GLU A 65 6.04 2.08 -16.11
CA GLU A 65 5.57 1.44 -17.34
C GLU A 65 5.31 -0.05 -17.04
N PRO A 66 4.18 -0.62 -17.50
CA PRO A 66 3.94 -2.05 -17.36
C PRO A 66 5.13 -2.81 -17.98
N PRO A 67 5.56 -3.93 -17.36
CA PRO A 67 6.68 -4.70 -17.88
C PRO A 67 6.37 -5.13 -19.32
N LYS A 68 7.24 -4.74 -20.26
CA LYS A 68 7.20 -5.23 -21.63
C LYS A 68 7.77 -6.65 -21.62
N PHE A 69 6.94 -7.63 -21.97
CA PHE A 69 7.39 -9.00 -22.19
C PHE A 69 7.69 -9.15 -23.68
N ASP A 70 8.93 -9.52 -24.03
CA ASP A 70 9.24 -9.91 -25.39
C ASP A 70 8.47 -11.20 -25.72
N THR A 71 7.72 -11.20 -26.82
CA THR A 71 7.06 -12.41 -27.31
C THR A 71 8.12 -13.44 -27.67
N ALA A 72 7.91 -14.70 -27.25
CA ALA A 72 8.82 -15.79 -27.58
C ALA A 72 9.07 -15.84 -29.09
N LYS A 73 10.34 -15.80 -29.51
CA LYS A 73 10.72 -15.94 -30.92
C LYS A 73 10.23 -17.31 -31.42
N ALA A 74 9.46 -17.30 -32.51
CA ALA A 74 9.02 -18.49 -33.23
C ALA A 74 10.18 -19.09 -34.05
#